data_AF-A0ABD5QRK2-F1
#
_entry.id   AF-A0ABD5QRK2-F1
#
_cell.length_a   1.000
_cell.length_b   1.000
_cell.length_c   1.000
_cell.angle_alpha   90.00
_cell.angle_beta   90.00
_cell.angle_gamma   90.00
#
_symmetry.space_group_name_H-M   'P 1'
#
loop_
_entity.id
_entity.type
_entity.pdbx_description
1 polymer ?
#
loop_
_entity_poly.entity_id
_entity_poly.type
_entity_poly.pdbx_seq_one_letter_code
_entity_poly.pdbx_strand_id
1 'polypeptide(L)'
;MVEIHYLTTLRLAPWFTIVLTGIFTLAMAAVLNIVRWISDTLFGTTFLLNGRTQDAINTAVMIEFVAAAIAGVIAGGIFYLHFQRSSVRTGNRLQADSATPGTEINTQSPVLSDRLGISPQRQRQAVRMMQAGLALVFGYGLWTVQVPLLINSGVALVITFVPAVIERDYGIPIEPALALWLTGAVFLHVLGTVGLYGLIPAWDSLTHTLSATVVAAAGYTFLRTIHLHASSIHFPPWAMFVFTLMVVLATGVVWEVLEFVLDRSALLFGADPVLAQHGIDDTIIDLIFNGIGSILVAMWGTVYLTTVSKRLASQLTQ
;
A
#
# COMPACT_ATOMS: atom_id res chain seq x y z
N MET A 1 5.35 -43.07 -15.69
CA MET A 1 4.53 -42.59 -14.55
C MET A 1 5.16 -41.27 -14.12
N VAL A 2 4.47 -40.15 -14.35
CA VAL A 2 4.99 -38.80 -14.07
C VAL A 2 4.80 -38.54 -12.58
N GLU A 3 5.88 -38.59 -11.82
CA GLU A 3 5.87 -38.16 -10.42
C GLU A 3 5.83 -36.64 -10.35
N ILE A 4 4.70 -36.11 -9.87
CA ILE A 4 4.52 -34.68 -9.62
C ILE A 4 5.20 -34.35 -8.27
N HIS A 5 6.53 -34.16 -8.31
CA HIS A 5 7.31 -33.62 -7.18
C HIS A 5 7.33 -32.09 -7.24
N TYR A 6 6.22 -31.42 -6.92
CA TYR A 6 6.19 -29.96 -6.79
C TYR A 6 5.21 -29.49 -5.71
N LEU A 7 5.39 -29.96 -4.48
CA LEU A 7 4.83 -29.30 -3.31
C LEU A 7 5.97 -28.92 -2.38
N THR A 8 6.60 -27.79 -2.68
CA THR A 8 7.47 -27.07 -1.77
C THR A 8 6.68 -26.79 -0.48
N THR A 9 7.15 -27.32 0.65
CA THR A 9 6.61 -27.03 1.97
C THR A 9 6.99 -25.60 2.35
N LEU A 10 6.24 -24.64 1.83
CA LEU A 10 6.22 -23.30 2.38
C LEU A 10 5.73 -23.41 3.83
N ARG A 11 6.64 -23.32 4.79
CA ARG A 11 6.29 -22.95 6.16
C ARG A 11 5.97 -21.46 6.17
N LEU A 12 4.88 -21.06 5.50
CA LEU A 12 4.35 -19.71 5.67
C LEU A 12 4.02 -19.56 7.14
N ALA A 13 4.55 -18.50 7.75
CA ALA A 13 4.16 -18.13 9.09
C ALA A 13 2.62 -18.05 9.11
N PRO A 14 1.92 -18.69 10.06
CA PRO A 14 0.49 -18.91 9.89
C PRO A 14 -0.38 -17.64 9.77
N TRP A 15 0.12 -16.53 10.33
CA TRP A 15 -0.50 -15.21 10.18
C TRP A 15 -0.45 -14.70 8.73
N PHE A 16 0.52 -15.12 7.92
CA PHE A 16 0.70 -14.69 6.54
C PHE A 16 -0.48 -15.13 5.65
N THR A 17 -1.03 -16.33 5.87
CA THR A 17 -2.22 -16.81 5.13
C THR A 17 -3.42 -15.90 5.40
N ILE A 18 -3.63 -15.51 6.66
CA ILE A 18 -4.74 -14.62 7.04
C ILE A 18 -4.58 -13.26 6.37
N VAL A 19 -3.38 -12.67 6.45
CA VAL A 19 -3.08 -11.37 5.82
C VAL A 19 -3.25 -11.43 4.30
N LEU A 20 -2.71 -12.47 3.65
CA LEU A 20 -2.80 -12.63 2.20
C LEU A 20 -4.25 -12.80 1.73
N THR A 21 -5.04 -13.61 2.44
CA THR A 21 -6.47 -13.76 2.15
C THR A 21 -7.20 -12.43 2.32
N GLY A 22 -6.94 -11.69 3.39
CA GLY A 22 -7.51 -10.36 3.61
C GLY A 22 -7.18 -9.38 2.49
N ILE A 23 -5.91 -9.28 2.09
CA ILE A 23 -5.46 -8.44 0.97
C ILE A 23 -6.19 -8.82 -0.32
N PHE A 24 -6.26 -10.12 -0.63
CA PHE A 24 -6.94 -10.58 -1.84
C PHE A 24 -8.43 -10.25 -1.83
N THR A 25 -9.12 -10.49 -0.71
CA THR A 25 -10.54 -10.21 -0.59
C THR A 25 -10.84 -8.72 -0.75
N LEU A 26 -10.05 -7.84 -0.13
CA LEU A 26 -10.21 -6.39 -0.26
C LEU A 26 -9.90 -5.88 -1.66
N ALA A 27 -8.79 -6.35 -2.26
CA ALA A 27 -8.45 -5.98 -3.62
C ALA A 27 -9.54 -6.41 -4.62
N MET A 28 -10.10 -7.61 -4.45
CA MET A 28 -11.20 -8.08 -5.31
C MET A 28 -12.48 -7.25 -5.12
N ALA A 29 -12.80 -6.86 -3.87
CA ALA A 29 -13.92 -5.98 -3.59
C ALA A 29 -13.76 -4.60 -4.25
N ALA A 30 -12.54 -4.04 -4.24
CA ALA A 30 -12.20 -2.81 -4.95
C ALA A 30 -12.45 -2.95 -6.46
N VAL A 31 -11.87 -3.98 -7.07
CA VAL A 31 -12.02 -4.27 -8.52
C VAL A 31 -13.50 -4.43 -8.89
N LEU A 32 -14.27 -5.16 -8.10
CA LEU A 32 -15.69 -5.38 -8.36
C LEU A 32 -16.47 -4.06 -8.37
N ASN A 33 -16.24 -3.19 -7.39
CA ASN A 33 -16.96 -1.91 -7.32
C ASN A 33 -16.51 -0.92 -8.41
N ILE A 34 -15.22 -0.90 -8.76
CA ILE A 34 -14.73 -0.16 -9.94
C ILE A 34 -15.44 -0.65 -11.21
N VAL A 35 -15.51 -1.96 -11.42
CA VAL A 35 -16.15 -2.55 -12.62
C VAL A 35 -17.65 -2.23 -12.67
N ARG A 36 -18.36 -2.31 -11.54
CA ARG A 36 -19.78 -1.92 -11.45
C ARG A 36 -19.97 -0.45 -11.80
N TRP A 37 -19.16 0.43 -11.22
CA TRP A 37 -19.22 1.87 -11.48
C TRP A 37 -18.88 2.22 -12.93
N ILE A 38 -17.82 1.63 -13.50
CA ILE A 38 -17.47 1.80 -14.93
C ILE A 38 -18.61 1.29 -15.82
N SER A 39 -19.22 0.15 -15.46
CA SER A 39 -20.33 -0.40 -16.22
C SER A 39 -21.53 0.55 -16.24
N ASP A 40 -21.87 1.12 -15.10
CA ASP A 40 -22.99 2.04 -14.97
C ASP A 40 -22.73 3.36 -15.69
N THR A 41 -21.50 3.89 -15.60
CA THR A 41 -21.12 5.15 -16.25
C THR A 41 -20.96 5.04 -17.77
N LEU A 42 -20.39 3.94 -18.29
CA LEU A 42 -20.12 3.76 -19.72
C LEU A 42 -21.26 3.10 -20.48
N PHE A 43 -21.97 2.15 -19.85
CA PHE A 43 -22.99 1.33 -20.52
C PHE A 43 -24.41 1.59 -19.99
N GLY A 44 -24.59 2.46 -19.00
CA GLY A 44 -25.90 2.79 -18.44
C GLY A 44 -26.56 1.65 -17.66
N THR A 45 -25.76 0.70 -17.15
CA THR A 45 -26.26 -0.30 -16.18
C THR A 45 -26.58 0.36 -14.83
N THR A 46 -27.18 -0.39 -13.90
CA THR A 46 -27.61 0.12 -12.58
C THR A 46 -27.15 -0.80 -11.44
N PHE A 47 -25.96 -1.38 -11.57
CA PHE A 47 -25.41 -2.29 -10.55
C PHE A 47 -25.05 -1.59 -9.25
N LEU A 48 -24.61 -0.33 -9.34
CA LEU A 48 -24.17 0.53 -8.25
C LEU A 48 -24.95 1.85 -8.23
N LEU A 49 -24.98 2.55 -9.37
CA LEU A 49 -25.67 3.82 -9.60
C LEU A 49 -27.16 3.59 -9.89
N ASN A 50 -27.90 3.21 -8.85
CA ASN A 50 -29.29 2.73 -8.94
C ASN A 50 -30.35 3.79 -8.56
N GLY A 51 -30.03 5.08 -8.68
CA GLY A 51 -30.94 6.20 -8.38
C GLY A 51 -31.00 6.61 -6.91
N ARG A 52 -30.26 5.95 -6.01
CA ARG A 52 -29.98 6.47 -4.66
C ARG A 52 -29.03 7.67 -4.71
N THR A 53 -28.95 8.43 -3.63
CA THR A 53 -27.98 9.54 -3.51
C THR A 53 -26.54 9.01 -3.49
N GLN A 54 -25.58 9.82 -3.93
CA GLN A 54 -24.14 9.50 -3.92
C GLN A 54 -23.68 9.01 -2.54
N ASP A 55 -24.04 9.72 -1.47
CA ASP A 55 -23.68 9.35 -0.09
C ASP A 55 -24.31 8.03 0.37
N ALA A 56 -25.55 7.75 -0.06
CA ALA A 56 -26.24 6.51 0.29
C ALA A 56 -25.63 5.30 -0.43
N ILE A 57 -25.18 5.49 -1.67
CA ILE A 57 -24.44 4.46 -2.41
C ILE A 57 -23.06 4.28 -1.78
N ASN A 58 -22.35 5.37 -1.49
CA ASN A 58 -21.04 5.32 -0.86
C ASN A 58 -21.08 4.58 0.47
N THR A 59 -22.02 4.94 1.34
CA THR A 59 -22.25 4.25 2.62
C THR A 59 -22.46 2.75 2.44
N ALA A 60 -23.22 2.34 1.42
CA ALA A 60 -23.44 0.92 1.14
C ALA A 60 -22.13 0.23 0.71
N VAL A 61 -21.31 0.87 -0.13
CA VAL A 61 -20.00 0.36 -0.55
C VAL A 61 -19.03 0.27 0.63
N MET A 62 -19.01 1.26 1.53
CA MET A 62 -18.19 1.21 2.73
C MET A 62 -18.57 0.02 3.63
N ILE A 63 -19.87 -0.27 3.76
CA ILE A 63 -20.34 -1.47 4.47
C ILE A 63 -19.90 -2.74 3.73
N GLU A 64 -19.97 -2.79 2.40
CA GLU A 64 -19.46 -3.92 1.61
C GLU A 64 -17.96 -4.13 1.82
N PHE A 65 -17.16 -3.07 1.86
CA PHE A 65 -15.72 -3.14 2.13
C PHE A 65 -15.41 -3.65 3.55
N VAL A 66 -16.12 -3.15 4.56
CA VAL A 66 -15.99 -3.65 5.95
C VAL A 66 -16.38 -5.13 6.02
N ALA A 67 -17.48 -5.53 5.38
CA ALA A 67 -17.90 -6.92 5.31
C ALA A 67 -16.87 -7.80 4.59
N ALA A 68 -16.28 -7.31 3.50
CA ALA A 68 -15.21 -8.00 2.78
C ALA A 68 -13.96 -8.16 3.65
N ALA A 69 -13.57 -7.13 4.42
CA ALA A 69 -12.47 -7.22 5.37
C ALA A 69 -12.69 -8.34 6.40
N ILE A 70 -13.87 -8.34 7.03
CA ILE A 70 -14.26 -9.36 8.03
C ILE A 70 -14.28 -10.75 7.39
N ALA A 71 -14.91 -10.90 6.23
CA ALA A 71 -14.97 -12.16 5.51
C ALA A 71 -13.57 -12.69 5.14
N GLY A 72 -12.66 -11.81 4.71
CA GLY A 72 -11.28 -12.15 4.40
C GLY A 72 -10.52 -12.67 5.62
N VAL A 73 -10.67 -12.02 6.77
CA VAL A 73 -10.06 -12.47 8.04
C VAL A 73 -10.63 -13.83 8.48
N ILE A 74 -11.95 -14.01 8.43
CA ILE A 74 -12.61 -15.27 8.78
C ILE A 74 -12.16 -16.40 7.84
N ALA A 75 -12.18 -16.17 6.52
CA ALA A 75 -11.74 -17.14 5.53
C ALA A 75 -10.26 -17.50 5.73
N GLY A 76 -9.40 -16.50 5.98
CA GLY A 76 -8.00 -16.71 6.34
C GLY A 76 -7.83 -17.59 7.57
N GLY A 77 -8.64 -17.35 8.62
CA GLY A 77 -8.66 -18.17 9.83
C GLY A 77 -9.12 -19.61 9.57
N ILE A 78 -10.13 -19.81 8.74
CA ILE A 78 -10.60 -21.15 8.33
C ILE A 78 -9.50 -21.89 7.56
N PHE A 79 -8.84 -21.23 6.60
CA PHE A 79 -7.71 -21.81 5.87
C PHE A 79 -6.58 -22.19 6.84
N TYR A 80 -6.23 -21.29 7.75
CA TYR A 80 -5.23 -21.56 8.78
C TYR A 80 -5.55 -22.84 9.57
N LEU A 81 -6.76 -22.96 10.11
CA LEU A 81 -7.19 -24.13 10.88
C LEU A 81 -7.19 -25.41 10.04
N HIS A 82 -7.56 -25.32 8.76
CA HIS A 82 -7.56 -26.46 7.84
C HIS A 82 -6.14 -26.97 7.57
N PHE A 83 -5.21 -26.08 7.22
CA PHE A 83 -3.82 -26.46 6.92
C PHE A 83 -3.03 -26.89 8.17
N GLN A 84 -3.36 -26.35 9.35
CA GLN A 84 -2.77 -26.81 10.60
C GLN A 84 -3.20 -28.24 10.95
N ARG A 85 -4.48 -28.60 10.74
CA ARG A 85 -4.96 -29.98 10.97
C ARG A 85 -4.35 -30.98 9.99
N SER A 86 -4.16 -30.58 8.74
CA SER A 86 -3.57 -31.43 7.69
C SER A 86 -2.07 -31.67 7.88
N SER A 87 -1.34 -30.73 8.49
CA SER A 87 0.10 -30.87 8.77
C SER A 87 0.41 -31.78 9.97
N VAL A 88 -0.51 -31.90 10.95
CA VAL A 88 -0.39 -32.85 12.08
C VAL A 88 -0.51 -34.32 11.63
N ARG A 89 -1.24 -34.61 10.55
CA ARG A 89 -1.47 -35.98 10.05
C ARG A 89 -0.28 -36.56 9.26
N THR A 90 0.72 -35.74 8.92
CA THR A 90 1.90 -36.12 8.13
C THR A 90 3.21 -36.02 8.94
N GLY A 91 3.11 -35.87 10.25
CA GLY A 91 4.23 -35.63 11.15
C GLY A 91 4.94 -36.91 11.63
N ASN A 92 5.57 -37.65 10.73
CA ASN A 92 6.71 -38.49 11.10
C ASN A 92 7.65 -38.71 9.93
N ARG A 93 8.30 -37.63 9.44
CA ARG A 93 9.58 -37.73 8.73
C ARG A 93 10.21 -36.36 8.47
N LEU A 94 11.48 -36.31 8.87
CA LEU A 94 12.59 -35.47 8.43
C LEU A 94 12.92 -34.23 9.27
N GLN A 95 14.13 -34.40 9.79
CA GLN A 95 14.96 -33.60 10.68
C GLN A 95 15.58 -32.43 9.91
N ALA A 96 15.82 -31.35 10.64
CA ALA A 96 16.37 -30.10 10.13
C ALA A 96 17.81 -30.26 9.64
N ASP A 97 18.10 -29.71 8.45
CA ASP A 97 19.45 -29.31 8.08
C ASP A 97 19.66 -27.83 8.39
N SER A 98 20.71 -27.57 9.16
CA SER A 98 21.22 -26.27 9.55
C SER A 98 21.84 -25.55 8.35
N ALA A 99 21.35 -24.34 8.07
CA ALA A 99 21.97 -23.43 7.10
C ALA A 99 23.20 -22.74 7.72
N THR A 100 24.33 -22.80 7.04
CA THR A 100 25.55 -22.03 7.29
C THR A 100 25.33 -20.55 6.95
N PRO A 101 25.83 -19.59 7.77
CA PRO A 101 25.82 -18.19 7.40
C PRO A 101 26.96 -17.93 6.41
N GLY A 102 26.60 -17.59 5.16
CA GLY A 102 27.58 -17.38 4.11
C GLY A 102 27.11 -16.41 3.04
N THR A 103 27.78 -15.24 3.05
CA THR A 103 27.98 -14.26 1.96
C THR A 103 27.28 -12.94 2.22
N GLU A 104 28.05 -11.96 2.72
CA GLU A 104 27.73 -10.55 2.61
C GLU A 104 27.53 -10.23 1.13
N ILE A 105 26.27 -10.13 0.72
CA ILE A 105 25.95 -9.58 -0.59
C ILE A 105 26.22 -8.09 -0.49
N ASN A 106 27.35 -7.66 -1.05
CA ASN A 106 27.61 -6.26 -1.34
C ASN A 106 26.63 -5.81 -2.43
N THR A 107 25.36 -5.61 -2.06
CA THR A 107 24.37 -5.01 -2.95
C THR A 107 24.65 -3.52 -3.01
N GLN A 108 25.54 -3.13 -3.92
CA GLN A 108 25.46 -1.82 -4.56
C GLN A 108 24.16 -1.79 -5.39
N SER A 109 23.03 -1.68 -4.70
CA SER A 109 21.77 -1.32 -5.33
C SER A 109 21.93 0.13 -5.83
N PRO A 110 21.48 0.43 -7.06
CA PRO A 110 21.51 1.78 -7.61
C PRO A 110 20.65 2.69 -6.74
N VAL A 111 21.32 3.68 -6.18
CA VAL A 111 20.80 4.68 -5.26
C VAL A 111 19.74 5.50 -6.00
N LEU A 112 18.48 5.44 -5.57
CA LEU A 112 17.41 6.34 -6.05
C LEU A 112 17.85 7.80 -5.95
N SER A 113 18.61 8.10 -4.90
CA SER A 113 19.17 9.43 -4.63
C SER A 113 20.09 9.95 -5.74
N ASP A 114 20.83 9.09 -6.44
CA ASP A 114 21.75 9.49 -7.53
C ASP A 114 20.99 9.81 -8.84
N ARG A 115 19.77 9.27 -9.01
CA ARG A 115 18.95 9.48 -10.21
C ARG A 115 18.15 10.77 -10.19
N LEU A 116 17.94 11.37 -9.01
CA LEU A 116 17.16 12.61 -8.88
C LEU A 116 17.94 13.87 -9.32
N GLY A 117 19.26 13.77 -9.49
CA GLY A 117 20.10 14.94 -9.81
C GLY A 117 20.18 15.99 -8.69
N ILE A 118 19.62 15.69 -7.51
CA ILE A 118 19.62 16.54 -6.31
C ILE A 118 20.56 15.91 -5.29
N SER A 119 21.45 16.69 -4.66
CA SER A 119 22.37 16.14 -3.66
C SER A 119 21.61 15.55 -2.45
N PRO A 120 22.09 14.46 -1.84
CA PRO A 120 21.46 13.85 -0.65
C PRO A 120 21.23 14.84 0.50
N GLN A 121 22.13 15.83 0.66
CA GLN A 121 21.98 16.91 1.64
C GLN A 121 20.77 17.79 1.35
N ARG A 122 20.56 18.19 0.09
CA ARG A 122 19.39 18.98 -0.32
C ARG A 122 18.09 18.20 -0.19
N GLN A 123 18.10 16.90 -0.47
CA GLN A 123 16.94 16.02 -0.25
C GLN A 123 16.54 16.00 1.23
N ARG A 124 17.51 15.81 2.14
CA ARG A 124 17.28 15.89 3.60
C ARG A 124 16.80 17.26 4.06
N GLN A 125 17.36 18.34 3.50
CA GLN A 125 16.91 19.69 3.79
C GLN A 125 15.46 19.91 3.36
N ALA A 126 15.07 19.45 2.17
CA ALA A 126 13.70 19.53 1.69
C ALA A 126 12.72 18.75 2.59
N VAL A 127 13.08 17.55 3.04
CA VAL A 127 12.30 16.79 4.04
C VAL A 127 12.09 17.61 5.30
N ARG A 128 13.15 18.19 5.87
CA ARG A 128 13.03 19.01 7.10
C ARG A 128 12.18 20.26 6.90
N MET A 129 12.27 20.91 5.73
CA MET A 129 11.44 22.07 5.40
C MET A 129 9.96 21.67 5.32
N MET A 130 9.64 20.54 4.68
CA MET A 130 8.27 20.02 4.64
C MET A 130 7.77 19.64 6.04
N GLN A 131 8.60 18.99 6.87
CA GLN A 131 8.28 18.70 8.27
C GLN A 131 8.00 19.98 9.07
N ALA A 132 8.82 21.03 8.90
CA ALA A 132 8.59 22.31 9.54
C ALA A 132 7.26 22.94 9.06
N GLY A 133 6.96 22.86 7.76
CA GLY A 133 5.68 23.28 7.19
C GLY A 133 4.49 22.54 7.80
N LEU A 134 4.57 21.21 7.92
CA LEU A 134 3.52 20.41 8.56
C LEU A 134 3.37 20.77 10.04
N ALA A 135 4.46 21.01 10.76
CA ALA A 135 4.41 21.45 12.15
C ALA A 135 3.74 22.83 12.31
N LEU A 136 3.95 23.74 11.35
CA LEU A 136 3.25 25.01 11.30
C LEU A 136 1.75 24.83 11.02
N VAL A 137 1.38 23.99 10.06
CA VAL A 137 -0.04 23.66 9.78
C VAL A 137 -0.70 23.02 11.00
N PHE A 138 -0.01 22.11 11.68
CA PHE A 138 -0.48 21.48 12.92
C PHE A 138 -0.69 22.52 14.02
N GLY A 139 0.29 23.39 14.26
CA GLY A 139 0.18 24.46 15.24
C GLY A 139 -0.94 25.45 14.93
N TYR A 140 -1.13 25.77 13.64
CA TYR A 140 -2.24 26.60 13.18
C TYR A 140 -3.60 25.90 13.38
N GLY A 141 -3.71 24.61 13.05
CA GLY A 141 -4.89 23.80 13.30
C GLY A 141 -5.24 23.72 14.79
N LEU A 142 -4.23 23.59 15.65
CA LEU A 142 -4.41 23.61 17.11
C LEU A 142 -4.89 24.99 17.60
N TRP A 143 -4.28 26.07 17.10
CA TRP A 143 -4.64 27.44 17.50
C TRP A 143 -6.04 27.83 17.05
N THR A 144 -6.45 27.42 15.85
CA THR A 144 -7.76 27.73 15.28
C THR A 144 -8.82 26.68 15.58
N VAL A 145 -8.47 25.60 16.28
CA VAL A 145 -9.34 24.46 16.58
C VAL A 145 -9.94 23.83 15.31
N GLN A 146 -9.19 23.86 14.21
CA GLN A 146 -9.56 23.19 12.97
C GLN A 146 -9.14 21.72 13.05
N VAL A 147 -10.08 20.88 13.50
CA VAL A 147 -9.91 19.44 13.66
C VAL A 147 -9.36 18.75 12.39
N PRO A 148 -9.86 19.05 11.18
CA PRO A 148 -9.34 18.43 9.96
C PRO A 148 -7.84 18.74 9.74
N LEU A 149 -7.44 20.00 9.87
CA LEU A 149 -6.04 20.42 9.71
C LEU A 149 -5.16 19.78 10.79
N LEU A 150 -5.63 19.73 12.04
CA LEU A 150 -4.91 19.16 13.17
C LEU A 150 -4.61 17.66 12.96
N ILE A 151 -5.64 16.88 12.61
CA ILE A 151 -5.51 15.43 12.44
C ILE A 151 -4.64 15.11 11.22
N ASN A 152 -4.92 15.73 10.06
CA ASN A 152 -4.18 15.46 8.83
C ASN A 152 -2.69 15.79 8.95
N SER A 153 -2.37 16.99 9.43
CA SER A 153 -0.97 17.40 9.61
C SER A 153 -0.26 16.60 10.70
N GLY A 154 -0.96 16.22 11.78
CA GLY A 154 -0.41 15.40 12.85
C GLY A 154 -0.05 13.99 12.38
N VAL A 155 -0.97 13.31 11.68
CA VAL A 155 -0.73 11.99 11.10
C VAL A 155 0.39 12.06 10.06
N ALA A 156 0.36 13.04 9.16
CA ALA A 156 1.41 13.24 8.17
C ALA A 156 2.78 13.41 8.82
N LEU A 157 2.91 14.27 9.85
CA LEU A 157 4.14 14.46 10.62
C LEU A 157 4.67 13.14 11.15
N VAL A 158 3.83 12.35 11.82
CA VAL A 158 4.22 11.04 12.36
C VAL A 158 4.76 10.14 11.25
N ILE A 159 4.09 10.08 10.10
CA ILE A 159 4.53 9.28 8.95
C ILE A 159 5.90 9.73 8.45
N THR A 160 6.19 11.03 8.40
CA THR A 160 7.52 11.52 7.94
C THR A 160 8.69 11.04 8.80
N PHE A 161 8.45 10.66 10.06
CA PHE A 161 9.48 10.15 10.96
C PHE A 161 9.68 8.63 10.89
N VAL A 162 8.79 7.90 10.19
CA VAL A 162 8.90 6.44 10.03
C VAL A 162 10.27 6.01 9.48
N PRO A 163 10.84 6.64 8.42
CA PRO A 163 12.18 6.31 7.94
C PRO A 163 13.27 6.40 9.02
N ALA A 164 13.23 7.46 9.83
CA ALA A 164 14.22 7.68 10.89
C ALA A 164 14.08 6.66 12.03
N VAL A 165 12.85 6.26 12.36
CA VAL A 165 12.58 5.20 13.34
C VAL A 165 13.10 3.85 12.82
N ILE A 166 12.86 3.54 11.54
CA ILE A 166 13.36 2.31 10.92
C ILE A 166 14.89 2.25 10.95
N GLU A 167 15.55 3.35 10.58
CA GLU A 167 17.01 3.45 10.61
C GLU A 167 17.57 3.32 12.04
N ARG A 168 16.92 3.94 13.03
CA ARG A 168 17.34 3.90 14.43
C ARG A 168 17.14 2.52 15.08
N ASP A 169 15.96 1.92 14.90
CA ASP A 169 15.55 0.73 15.66
C ASP A 169 15.93 -0.58 14.99
N TYR A 170 16.03 -0.59 13.65
CA TYR A 170 16.35 -1.79 12.87
C TYR A 170 17.69 -1.71 12.14
N GLY A 171 18.37 -0.56 12.18
CA GLY A 171 19.68 -0.38 11.52
C GLY A 171 19.61 -0.46 9.99
N ILE A 172 18.42 -0.30 9.40
CA ILE A 172 18.20 -0.36 7.95
C ILE A 172 18.42 1.04 7.39
N PRO A 173 19.49 1.30 6.61
CA PRO A 173 19.74 2.61 6.06
C PRO A 173 18.65 2.99 5.06
N ILE A 174 17.95 4.10 5.31
CA ILE A 174 16.92 4.60 4.39
C ILE A 174 17.52 5.72 3.53
N GLU A 175 17.39 5.58 2.22
CA GLU A 175 17.86 6.59 1.29
C GLU A 175 17.11 7.93 1.46
N PRO A 176 17.82 9.08 1.39
CA PRO A 176 17.18 10.39 1.43
C PRO A 176 16.09 10.59 0.38
N ALA A 177 16.22 9.95 -0.79
CA ALA A 177 15.22 10.00 -1.85
C ALA A 177 13.90 9.31 -1.45
N LEU A 178 13.98 8.19 -0.74
CA LEU A 178 12.79 7.47 -0.25
C LEU A 178 12.09 8.28 0.83
N ALA A 179 12.85 8.87 1.76
CA ALA A 179 12.32 9.77 2.77
C ALA A 179 11.67 11.00 2.12
N LEU A 180 12.30 11.57 1.09
CA LEU A 180 11.75 12.70 0.33
C LEU A 180 10.46 12.34 -0.39
N TRP A 181 10.40 11.16 -1.01
CA TRP A 181 9.23 10.68 -1.73
C TRP A 181 8.03 10.45 -0.80
N LEU A 182 8.26 9.72 0.31
CA LEU A 182 7.25 9.51 1.36
C LEU A 182 6.76 10.85 1.93
N THR A 183 7.70 11.72 2.31
CA THR A 183 7.37 13.03 2.89
C THR A 183 6.60 13.90 1.90
N GLY A 184 7.02 13.91 0.63
CA GLY A 184 6.33 14.65 -0.43
C GLY A 184 4.89 14.19 -0.63
N ALA A 185 4.63 12.88 -0.59
CA ALA A 185 3.28 12.34 -0.70
C ALA A 185 2.35 12.85 0.41
N VAL A 186 2.74 12.67 1.67
CA VAL A 186 1.92 13.12 2.81
C VAL A 186 1.85 14.65 2.92
N PHE A 187 2.89 15.36 2.49
CA PHE A 187 2.91 16.82 2.49
C PHE A 187 1.90 17.39 1.49
N LEU A 188 1.86 16.87 0.26
CA LEU A 188 0.89 17.30 -0.75
C LEU A 188 -0.55 16.98 -0.35
N HIS A 189 -0.77 15.85 0.32
CA HIS A 189 -2.08 15.49 0.87
C HIS A 189 -2.55 16.51 1.91
N VAL A 190 -1.69 16.93 2.85
CA VAL A 190 -2.01 17.99 3.83
C VAL A 190 -2.26 19.35 3.16
N LEU A 191 -1.53 19.69 2.10
CA LEU A 191 -1.84 20.90 1.33
C LEU A 191 -3.22 20.85 0.67
N GLY A 192 -3.69 19.64 0.33
CA GLY A 192 -5.08 19.38 -0.06
C GLY A 192 -6.05 19.91 0.99
N THR A 193 -5.90 19.45 2.23
CA THR A 193 -6.72 19.88 3.39
C THR A 193 -6.62 21.38 3.68
N VAL A 194 -5.45 22.00 3.47
CA VAL A 194 -5.26 23.46 3.64
C VAL A 194 -6.11 24.25 2.64
N GLY A 195 -6.48 23.66 1.52
CA GLY A 195 -7.45 24.23 0.58
C GLY A 195 -7.31 23.76 -0.87
N LEU A 196 -6.23 23.06 -1.23
CA LEU A 196 -6.00 22.68 -2.63
C LEU A 196 -7.03 21.68 -3.17
N TYR A 197 -7.69 20.90 -2.31
CA TYR A 197 -8.83 20.07 -2.71
C TYR A 197 -10.00 20.88 -3.27
N GLY A 198 -10.28 22.05 -2.68
CA GLY A 198 -11.33 22.95 -3.18
C GLY A 198 -10.89 23.83 -4.36
N LEU A 199 -9.59 23.97 -4.60
CA LEU A 199 -9.05 24.92 -5.58
C LEU A 199 -8.61 24.25 -6.89
N ILE A 200 -8.12 23.02 -6.84
CA ILE A 200 -7.55 22.32 -8.01
C ILE A 200 -8.25 20.95 -8.13
N PRO A 201 -9.17 20.77 -9.11
CA PRO A 201 -9.97 19.55 -9.22
C PRO A 201 -9.17 18.24 -9.33
N ALA A 202 -7.95 18.30 -9.89
CA ALA A 202 -7.08 17.13 -10.04
C ALA A 202 -6.14 16.90 -8.84
N TRP A 203 -6.18 17.75 -7.81
CA TRP A 203 -5.28 17.64 -6.67
C TRP A 203 -5.46 16.34 -5.92
N ASP A 204 -6.71 15.95 -5.74
CA ASP A 204 -7.04 14.75 -4.99
C ASP A 204 -6.55 13.48 -5.67
N SER A 205 -6.95 13.28 -6.92
CA SER A 205 -6.42 12.24 -7.79
C SER A 205 -4.89 12.21 -7.87
N LEU A 206 -4.22 13.37 -7.87
CA LEU A 206 -2.76 13.46 -7.84
C LEU A 206 -2.19 12.91 -6.52
N THR A 207 -2.76 13.31 -5.38
CA THR A 207 -2.31 12.86 -4.06
C THR A 207 -2.55 11.38 -3.85
N HIS A 208 -3.69 10.83 -4.32
CA HIS A 208 -3.98 9.40 -4.33
C HIS A 208 -2.96 8.64 -5.21
N THR A 209 -2.72 9.10 -6.44
CA THR A 209 -1.71 8.49 -7.33
C THR A 209 -0.33 8.47 -6.67
N LEU A 210 0.13 9.59 -6.12
CA LEU A 210 1.45 9.69 -5.51
C LEU A 210 1.57 8.83 -4.26
N SER A 211 0.57 8.85 -3.38
CA SER A 211 0.54 8.02 -2.17
C SER A 211 0.52 6.53 -2.51
N ALA A 212 -0.26 6.13 -3.51
CA ALA A 212 -0.28 4.77 -4.03
C ALA A 212 1.09 4.32 -4.56
N THR A 213 1.88 5.21 -5.16
CA THR A 213 3.23 4.85 -5.60
C THR A 213 4.16 4.53 -4.42
N VAL A 214 4.01 5.23 -3.29
CA VAL A 214 4.77 4.95 -2.05
C VAL A 214 4.35 3.62 -1.45
N VAL A 215 3.04 3.36 -1.35
CA VAL A 215 2.49 2.08 -0.87
C VAL A 215 2.93 0.92 -1.77
N ALA A 216 2.90 1.11 -3.09
CA ALA A 216 3.36 0.12 -4.06
C ALA A 216 4.84 -0.21 -3.87
N ALA A 217 5.70 0.79 -3.68
CA ALA A 217 7.11 0.57 -3.44
C ALA A 217 7.36 -0.20 -2.13
N ALA A 218 6.63 0.14 -1.07
CA ALA A 218 6.69 -0.60 0.20
C ALA A 218 6.25 -2.06 0.04
N GLY A 219 5.09 -2.31 -0.58
CA GLY A 219 4.56 -3.65 -0.83
C GLY A 219 5.48 -4.50 -1.72
N TYR A 220 6.01 -3.91 -2.79
CA TYR A 220 6.98 -4.56 -3.66
C TYR A 220 8.27 -4.91 -2.91
N THR A 221 8.78 -4.00 -2.06
CA THR A 221 9.99 -4.20 -1.26
C THR A 221 9.79 -5.33 -0.26
N PHE A 222 8.65 -5.35 0.44
CA PHE A 222 8.28 -6.42 1.35
C PHE A 222 8.28 -7.79 0.66
N LEU A 223 7.57 -7.91 -0.48
CA LEU A 223 7.51 -9.18 -1.21
C LEU A 223 8.89 -9.58 -1.77
N ARG A 224 9.67 -8.60 -2.23
CA ARG A 224 11.02 -8.85 -2.74
C ARG A 224 11.95 -9.37 -1.64
N THR A 225 11.84 -8.84 -0.43
CA THR A 225 12.59 -9.33 0.73
C THR A 225 12.27 -10.79 1.00
N ILE A 226 10.99 -11.19 0.96
CA ILE A 226 10.58 -12.60 1.09
C ILE A 226 11.19 -13.45 -0.02
N HIS A 227 11.09 -13.00 -1.27
CA HIS A 227 11.64 -13.72 -2.42
C HIS A 227 13.15 -13.96 -2.32
N LEU A 228 13.91 -12.99 -1.79
CA LEU A 228 15.36 -13.10 -1.64
C LEU A 228 15.80 -14.00 -0.46
N HIS A 229 15.02 -14.02 0.63
CA HIS A 229 15.41 -14.76 1.84
C HIS A 229 14.81 -16.17 1.93
N ALA A 230 13.73 -16.44 1.18
CA ALA A 230 13.13 -17.76 1.13
C ALA A 230 13.59 -18.50 -0.13
N SER A 231 14.68 -19.26 0.00
CA SER A 231 15.30 -20.04 -1.09
C SER A 231 14.37 -21.02 -1.80
N SER A 232 13.24 -21.39 -1.17
CA SER A 232 12.20 -22.25 -1.74
C SER A 232 11.06 -21.50 -2.44
N ILE A 233 11.01 -20.17 -2.37
CA ILE A 233 9.90 -19.36 -2.89
C ILE A 233 10.38 -18.49 -4.07
N HIS A 234 10.05 -18.94 -5.27
CA HIS A 234 10.30 -18.19 -6.49
C HIS A 234 9.00 -17.58 -7.01
N PHE A 235 8.91 -16.26 -7.01
CA PHE A 235 7.77 -15.55 -7.60
C PHE A 235 8.08 -15.18 -9.04
N PRO A 236 7.25 -15.59 -10.01
CA PRO A 236 7.41 -15.11 -11.38
C PRO A 236 7.11 -13.59 -11.42
N PRO A 237 7.71 -12.84 -12.37
CA PRO A 237 7.56 -11.39 -12.43
C PRO A 237 6.11 -10.89 -12.47
N TRP A 238 5.22 -11.63 -13.15
CA TRP A 238 3.80 -11.29 -13.19
C TRP A 238 3.12 -11.42 -11.82
N ALA A 239 3.55 -12.36 -10.96
CA ALA A 239 2.99 -12.53 -9.63
C ALA A 239 3.41 -11.38 -8.71
N MET A 240 4.67 -10.92 -8.82
CA MET A 240 5.14 -9.71 -8.13
C MET A 240 4.33 -8.48 -8.54
N PHE A 241 4.05 -8.35 -9.84
CA PHE A 241 3.23 -7.28 -10.41
C PHE A 241 1.81 -7.30 -9.82
N VAL A 242 1.10 -8.43 -9.94
CA VAL A 242 -0.29 -8.58 -9.46
C VAL A 242 -0.36 -8.38 -7.94
N PHE A 243 0.56 -8.93 -7.17
CA PHE A 243 0.58 -8.74 -5.73
C PHE A 243 0.75 -7.27 -5.34
N THR A 244 1.60 -6.53 -6.05
CA THR A 244 1.78 -5.09 -5.80
C THR A 244 0.48 -4.32 -6.04
N LEU A 245 -0.26 -4.64 -7.11
CA LEU A 245 -1.59 -4.05 -7.37
C LEU A 245 -2.57 -4.41 -6.24
N MET A 246 -2.60 -5.67 -5.81
CA MET A 246 -3.49 -6.11 -4.75
C MET A 246 -3.22 -5.40 -3.42
N VAL A 247 -1.96 -5.23 -3.03
CA VAL A 247 -1.59 -4.50 -1.80
C VAL A 247 -2.06 -3.06 -1.87
N VAL A 248 -1.86 -2.39 -3.01
CA VAL A 248 -2.28 -0.98 -3.15
C VAL A 248 -3.80 -0.85 -3.14
N LEU A 249 -4.52 -1.69 -3.88
CA LEU A 249 -5.99 -1.64 -3.89
C LEU A 249 -6.58 -1.99 -2.51
N ALA A 250 -6.03 -2.99 -1.83
CA ALA A 250 -6.45 -3.32 -0.47
C ALA A 250 -6.18 -2.17 0.52
N THR A 251 -5.02 -1.51 0.40
CA THR A 251 -4.69 -0.34 1.22
C THR A 251 -5.59 0.84 0.88
N GLY A 252 -5.91 1.07 -0.39
CA GLY A 252 -6.87 2.07 -0.83
C GLY A 252 -8.25 1.84 -0.21
N VAL A 253 -8.77 0.61 -0.26
CA VAL A 253 -10.04 0.27 0.42
C VAL A 253 -9.99 0.54 1.92
N VAL A 254 -8.88 0.18 2.59
CA VAL A 254 -8.70 0.48 4.02
C VAL A 254 -8.70 1.98 4.27
N TRP A 255 -8.09 2.77 3.38
CA TRP A 255 -8.09 4.22 3.44
C TRP A 255 -9.51 4.78 3.32
N GLU A 256 -10.26 4.43 2.27
CA GLU A 256 -11.66 4.86 2.06
C GLU A 256 -12.56 4.56 3.27
N VAL A 257 -12.42 3.37 3.85
CA VAL A 257 -13.17 2.98 5.06
C VAL A 257 -12.75 3.81 6.26
N LEU A 258 -11.45 4.13 6.40
CA LEU A 258 -10.96 5.00 7.46
C LEU A 258 -11.50 6.42 7.33
N GLU A 259 -11.56 6.98 6.12
CA GLU A 259 -12.18 8.29 5.86
C GLU A 259 -13.65 8.28 6.25
N PHE A 260 -14.40 7.30 5.75
CA PHE A 260 -15.80 7.14 6.07
C PHE A 260 -16.06 7.06 7.59
N VAL A 261 -15.25 6.26 8.31
CA VAL A 261 -15.40 6.11 9.76
C VAL A 261 -15.06 7.38 10.50
N LEU A 262 -13.97 8.08 10.12
CA LEU A 262 -13.55 9.32 10.78
C LEU A 262 -14.56 10.44 10.53
N ASP A 263 -15.03 10.61 9.30
CA ASP A 263 -16.03 11.62 8.95
C ASP A 263 -17.37 11.35 9.61
N ARG A 264 -17.83 10.08 9.59
CA ARG A 264 -19.08 9.73 10.26
C ARG A 264 -18.99 9.93 11.76
N SER A 265 -17.84 9.62 12.37
CA SER A 265 -17.61 9.85 13.78
C SER A 265 -17.61 11.34 14.10
N ALA A 266 -16.94 12.18 13.31
CA ALA A 266 -16.93 13.63 13.49
C ALA A 266 -18.35 14.21 13.47
N LEU A 267 -19.16 13.80 12.49
CA LEU A 267 -20.56 14.22 12.40
C LEU A 267 -21.41 13.80 13.60
N LEU A 268 -21.15 12.62 14.18
CA LEU A 268 -21.84 12.17 15.41
C LEU A 268 -21.52 13.04 16.62
N PHE A 269 -20.32 13.64 16.66
CA PHE A 269 -19.91 14.59 17.70
C PHE A 269 -20.21 16.05 17.34
N GLY A 270 -20.90 16.31 16.22
CA GLY A 270 -21.23 17.66 15.76
C GLY A 270 -20.01 18.46 15.27
N ALA A 271 -18.94 17.77 14.88
CA ALA A 271 -17.74 18.37 14.27
C ALA A 271 -17.79 18.26 12.74
N ASP A 272 -17.01 19.10 12.07
CA ASP A 272 -16.83 19.04 10.61
C ASP A 272 -16.10 17.74 10.20
N PRO A 273 -16.39 17.20 8.99
CA PRO A 273 -15.66 16.06 8.43
C PRO A 273 -14.15 16.29 8.41
N VAL A 274 -13.39 15.26 8.75
CA VAL A 274 -11.93 15.32 8.94
C VAL A 274 -11.17 15.10 7.64
N LEU A 275 -11.62 14.13 6.84
CA LEU A 275 -11.02 13.75 5.56
C LEU A 275 -11.92 14.16 4.38
N ALA A 276 -13.21 14.41 4.64
CA ALA A 276 -14.18 14.98 3.71
C ALA A 276 -14.45 14.13 2.46
N GLN A 277 -14.80 12.86 2.66
CA GLN A 277 -15.16 11.94 1.58
C GLN A 277 -16.42 12.43 0.81
N HIS A 278 -16.33 12.54 -0.52
CA HIS A 278 -17.34 13.19 -1.37
C HIS A 278 -18.24 12.22 -2.16
N GLY A 279 -18.68 11.13 -1.54
CA GLY A 279 -19.64 10.18 -2.14
C GLY A 279 -18.96 9.09 -2.97
N ILE A 280 -19.73 8.37 -3.80
CA ILE A 280 -19.21 7.14 -4.42
C ILE A 280 -18.31 7.42 -5.62
N ASP A 281 -18.58 8.48 -6.38
CA ASP A 281 -17.73 8.84 -7.52
C ASP A 281 -16.30 9.15 -7.07
N ASP A 282 -16.16 9.87 -5.95
CA ASP A 282 -14.90 10.21 -5.28
C ASP A 282 -14.11 8.94 -4.91
N THR A 283 -14.70 8.09 -4.06
CA THR A 283 -14.13 6.80 -3.66
C THR A 283 -13.69 5.92 -4.82
N ILE A 284 -14.48 5.82 -5.89
CA ILE A 284 -14.12 4.97 -7.03
C ILE A 284 -12.98 5.60 -7.84
N ILE A 285 -13.01 6.92 -8.06
CA ILE A 285 -11.94 7.65 -8.74
C ILE A 285 -10.63 7.49 -7.97
N ASP A 286 -10.66 7.57 -6.65
CA ASP A 286 -9.49 7.36 -5.80
C ASP A 286 -8.91 5.97 -5.91
N LEU A 287 -9.74 4.93 -5.89
CA LEU A 287 -9.29 3.57 -6.12
C LEU A 287 -8.71 3.37 -7.54
N ILE A 288 -9.25 4.06 -8.55
CA ILE A 288 -8.70 4.05 -9.92
C ILE A 288 -7.33 4.71 -9.97
N PHE A 289 -7.16 5.91 -9.39
CA PHE A 289 -5.87 6.60 -9.36
C PHE A 289 -4.84 5.89 -8.48
N ASN A 290 -5.28 5.22 -7.41
CA ASN A 290 -4.46 4.27 -6.66
C ASN A 290 -3.97 3.12 -7.56
N GLY A 291 -4.88 2.55 -8.36
CA GLY A 291 -4.56 1.57 -9.40
C GLY A 291 -3.50 2.07 -10.39
N ILE A 292 -3.67 3.28 -10.92
CA ILE A 292 -2.71 3.90 -11.86
C ILE A 292 -1.33 4.03 -11.19
N GLY A 293 -1.26 4.59 -9.98
CA GLY A 293 -0.01 4.74 -9.24
C GLY A 293 0.68 3.38 -9.01
N SER A 294 -0.08 2.35 -8.68
CA SER A 294 0.43 0.99 -8.49
C SER A 294 0.98 0.37 -9.78
N ILE A 295 0.32 0.59 -10.93
CA ILE A 295 0.79 0.09 -12.23
C ILE A 295 2.13 0.74 -12.59
N LEU A 296 2.27 2.06 -12.39
CA LEU A 296 3.52 2.78 -12.67
C LEU A 296 4.70 2.17 -11.91
N VAL A 297 4.53 1.91 -10.61
CA VAL A 297 5.59 1.33 -9.77
C VAL A 297 5.80 -0.15 -10.08
N ALA A 298 4.74 -0.93 -10.27
CA ALA A 298 4.84 -2.36 -10.55
C ALA A 298 5.53 -2.62 -11.90
N MET A 299 5.25 -1.81 -12.93
CA MET A 299 5.97 -1.84 -14.21
C MET A 299 7.44 -1.48 -14.02
N TRP A 300 7.75 -0.40 -13.29
CA TRP A 300 9.11 0.02 -13.02
C TRP A 300 9.91 -1.05 -12.27
N GLY A 301 9.35 -1.61 -11.19
CA GLY A 301 9.97 -2.66 -10.39
C GLY A 301 10.23 -3.95 -11.19
N THR A 302 9.34 -4.30 -12.10
CA THR A 302 9.49 -5.47 -13.00
C THR A 302 10.57 -5.24 -14.06
N VAL A 303 10.60 -4.06 -14.70
CA VAL A 303 11.63 -3.70 -15.69
C VAL A 303 13.01 -3.58 -15.04
N TYR A 304 13.07 -3.02 -13.84
CA TYR A 304 14.31 -2.91 -13.07
C TYR A 304 14.90 -4.29 -12.76
N LEU A 305 14.07 -5.23 -12.31
CA LEU A 305 14.43 -6.64 -12.06
C LEU A 305 15.06 -7.32 -13.28
N THR A 306 14.40 -7.20 -14.43
CA THR A 306 14.86 -7.85 -15.67
C THR A 306 16.16 -7.25 -16.17
N THR A 307 16.37 -5.94 -15.98
CA THR A 307 17.58 -5.25 -16.40
C THR A 307 18.79 -5.61 -15.53
N VAL A 308 18.60 -5.65 -14.20
CA VAL A 308 19.66 -6.04 -13.26
C VAL A 308 20.04 -7.51 -13.41
N SER A 309 19.05 -8.39 -13.52
CA SER A 309 19.27 -9.83 -13.74
C SER A 309 20.06 -10.10 -15.03
N LYS A 310 19.73 -9.42 -16.14
CA LYS A 310 20.49 -9.53 -17.40
C LYS A 310 21.93 -9.05 -17.28
N ARG A 311 22.18 -7.94 -16.56
CA ARG A 311 23.54 -7.41 -16.35
C ARG A 311 24.41 -8.34 -15.50
N LEU A 312 23.86 -8.88 -14.41
CA LEU A 312 24.56 -9.85 -13.57
C LEU A 312 24.85 -11.15 -14.33
N ALA A 313 23.88 -11.65 -15.11
CA ALA A 313 24.09 -12.82 -15.96
C ALA A 313 25.22 -12.60 -16.99
N SER A 314 25.31 -11.41 -17.58
CA SER A 314 26.39 -11.07 -18.53
C SER A 314 27.77 -10.90 -17.88
N GLN A 315 27.84 -10.59 -16.58
CA GLN A 315 29.10 -10.48 -15.83
C GLN A 315 29.60 -11.84 -15.34
N LEU A 316 28.71 -12.81 -15.11
CA LEU A 316 29.07 -14.17 -14.71
C LEU A 316 29.42 -15.09 -15.89
N THR A 317 29.23 -14.62 -17.12
CA THR A 317 29.59 -15.32 -18.37
C THR A 317 30.87 -14.78 -19.02
N GLN A 318 31.56 -13.83 -18.36
CA GLN A 318 32.93 -13.41 -18.67
C GLN A 318 33.89 -13.99 -17.62
#